data_AF-A0A9D7UGS2-F1
#
_entry.id   AF-A0A9D7UGS2-F1
#
_cell.length_a   1.000
_cell.length_b   1.000
_cell.length_c   1.000
_cell.angle_alpha   90.00
_cell.angle_beta   90.00
_cell.angle_gamma   90.00
#
_symmetry.space_group_name_H-M   'P 1'
#
loop_
_entity.id
_entity.type
_entity.pdbx_description
1 polymer ?
#
loop_
_entity_poly.entity_id
_entity_poly.type
_entity_poly.pdbx_seq_one_letter_code
_entity_poly.pdbx_strand_id
1 'polypeptide(L)'
;MKKTLSACVFVAASLSLTCCGGGTVDYAREFPRDTARAPSLGIQVVRDTTEIRLTNTTSRAFGPSTLWLNRWYSRPIDGLGVGETLTLQLASFRDESSEAFRGGGFWATKQPQRIVSADLESEGELLGLVVIADRR
;
A
#
# COMPACT_ATOMS: atom_id res chain seq x y z
N MET A 1 -17.95 -9.57 -71.18
CA MET A 1 -18.15 -8.10 -71.29
C MET A 1 -18.67 -7.56 -69.97
N LYS A 2 -17.96 -6.58 -69.39
CA LYS A 2 -18.37 -5.56 -68.40
C LYS A 2 -18.58 -6.01 -66.93
N LYS A 3 -17.60 -5.70 -66.05
CA LYS A 3 -17.62 -4.72 -64.91
C LYS A 3 -18.35 -5.28 -63.65
N THR A 4 -17.89 -5.24 -62.40
CA THR A 4 -17.09 -4.22 -61.66
C THR A 4 -16.70 -4.77 -60.27
N LEU A 5 -15.59 -4.28 -59.70
CA LEU A 5 -15.18 -4.43 -58.30
C LEU A 5 -16.28 -4.04 -57.30
N SER A 6 -16.32 -4.66 -56.12
CA SER A 6 -16.55 -3.91 -54.87
C SER A 6 -15.97 -4.64 -53.66
N ALA A 7 -14.99 -4.00 -53.03
CA ALA A 7 -14.42 -4.37 -51.75
C ALA A 7 -15.26 -3.75 -50.63
N CYS A 8 -15.63 -4.53 -49.61
CA CYS A 8 -16.07 -3.99 -48.32
C CYS A 8 -15.32 -4.73 -47.21
N VAL A 9 -14.13 -4.21 -46.91
CA VAL A 9 -13.47 -4.38 -45.61
C VAL A 9 -14.22 -3.47 -44.63
N PHE A 10 -14.83 -4.03 -43.59
CA PHE A 10 -15.16 -3.28 -42.38
C PHE A 10 -14.62 -4.03 -41.16
N VAL A 11 -13.54 -3.46 -40.64
CA VAL A 11 -12.88 -3.73 -39.37
C VAL A 11 -13.65 -3.02 -38.25
N ALA A 12 -13.94 -3.71 -37.15
CA ALA A 12 -14.10 -3.15 -35.79
C ALA A 12 -14.42 -4.32 -34.82
N ALA A 13 -13.44 -5.13 -34.41
CA ALA A 13 -12.48 -4.84 -33.34
C ALA A 13 -13.13 -4.53 -31.97
N SER A 14 -13.52 -5.60 -31.28
CA SER A 14 -13.20 -5.89 -29.87
C SER A 14 -13.31 -4.73 -28.85
N LEU A 15 -14.49 -4.57 -28.25
CA LEU A 15 -14.64 -4.00 -26.91
C LEU A 15 -14.49 -5.12 -25.86
N SER A 16 -13.26 -5.59 -25.67
CA SER A 16 -12.89 -6.30 -24.46
C SER A 16 -12.74 -5.26 -23.37
N LEU A 17 -13.80 -4.99 -22.62
CA LEU A 17 -13.71 -4.35 -21.30
C LEU A 17 -12.94 -5.30 -20.37
N THR A 18 -11.62 -5.31 -20.50
CA THR A 18 -10.74 -5.91 -19.50
C THR A 18 -10.86 -5.03 -18.27
N CYS A 19 -11.69 -5.49 -17.34
CA CYS A 19 -11.84 -4.92 -16.01
C CYS A 19 -10.45 -4.87 -15.35
N CYS A 20 -9.88 -3.68 -15.21
CA CYS A 20 -8.69 -3.43 -14.41
C CYS A 20 -9.05 -3.56 -12.92
N GLY A 21 -9.31 -4.79 -12.46
CA GLY A 21 -9.40 -5.13 -11.05
C GLY A 21 -8.02 -5.50 -10.56
N GLY A 22 -7.48 -4.73 -9.61
CA GLY A 22 -6.23 -5.08 -8.93
C GLY A 22 -6.31 -6.51 -8.39
N GLY A 23 -5.26 -7.31 -8.63
CA GLY A 23 -5.24 -8.70 -8.20
C GLY A 23 -5.39 -8.82 -6.68
N THR A 24 -6.09 -9.87 -6.26
CA THR A 24 -6.18 -10.28 -4.85
C THR A 24 -4.79 -10.64 -4.33
N VAL A 25 -4.47 -10.22 -3.11
CA VAL A 25 -3.23 -10.62 -2.44
C VAL A 25 -3.54 -11.51 -1.23
N ASP A 26 -2.68 -12.49 -0.96
CA ASP A 26 -2.92 -13.46 0.12
C ASP A 26 -2.76 -12.88 1.54
N TYR A 27 -2.11 -11.70 1.65
CA TYR A 27 -1.87 -11.04 2.94
C TYR A 27 -2.92 -9.98 3.30
N ALA A 28 -3.89 -9.71 2.43
CA ALA A 28 -4.98 -8.78 2.71
C ALA A 28 -5.85 -9.32 3.85
N ARG A 29 -5.90 -8.61 4.97
CA ARG A 29 -6.70 -9.00 6.14
C ARG A 29 -7.19 -7.78 6.92
N GLU A 30 -8.22 -8.00 7.75
CA GLU A 30 -8.74 -6.98 8.67
C GLU A 30 -7.70 -6.66 9.76
N PHE A 31 -7.67 -5.40 10.20
CA PHE A 31 -6.87 -4.94 11.32
C PHE A 31 -7.22 -5.70 12.62
N PRO A 32 -6.23 -6.24 13.35
CA PRO A 32 -6.49 -7.06 14.52
C PRO A 32 -6.81 -6.18 15.74
N ARG A 33 -8.11 -5.94 15.98
CA ARG A 33 -8.59 -5.04 17.04
C ARG A 33 -8.34 -5.57 18.46
N ASP A 34 -8.30 -6.89 18.61
CA ASP A 34 -8.18 -7.57 19.91
C ASP A 34 -6.72 -7.82 20.34
N THR A 35 -5.74 -7.47 19.49
CA THR A 35 -4.32 -7.62 19.81
C THR A 35 -3.88 -6.62 20.88
N ALA A 36 -3.05 -7.09 21.81
CA ALA A 36 -2.51 -6.26 22.88
C ALA A 36 -1.74 -5.06 22.33
N ARG A 37 -2.02 -3.86 22.87
CA ARG A 37 -1.30 -2.64 22.51
C ARG A 37 -0.14 -2.41 23.45
N ALA A 38 1.04 -2.25 22.86
CA ALA A 38 2.23 -1.83 23.55
C ALA A 38 2.42 -0.30 23.42
N PRO A 39 3.27 0.31 24.26
CA PRO A 39 3.61 1.73 24.14
C PRO A 39 4.18 2.08 22.75
N SER A 40 3.97 3.33 22.34
CA SER A 40 4.49 3.82 21.06
C SER A 40 6.01 3.74 21.00
N LEU A 41 6.54 3.27 19.87
CA LEU A 41 7.97 3.23 19.60
C LEU A 41 8.43 4.54 18.95
N GLY A 42 9.68 4.92 19.21
CA GLY A 42 10.33 6.09 18.60
C GLY A 42 10.61 5.96 17.09
N ILE A 43 10.06 4.96 16.40
CA ILE A 43 10.23 4.75 14.97
C ILE A 43 9.42 5.82 14.24
N GLN A 44 10.10 6.57 13.39
CA GLN A 44 9.51 7.67 12.66
C GLN A 44 9.04 7.21 11.29
N VAL A 45 7.80 7.54 10.93
CA VAL A 45 7.23 7.32 9.61
C VAL A 45 7.08 8.66 8.92
N VAL A 46 7.79 8.83 7.81
CA VAL A 46 7.75 10.02 6.99
C VAL A 46 7.17 9.63 5.64
N ARG A 47 6.15 10.35 5.18
CA ARG A 47 5.65 10.18 3.81
C ARG A 47 6.46 11.06 2.87
N ASP A 48 6.84 10.48 1.73
CA ASP A 48 7.36 11.18 0.57
C ASP A 48 6.50 10.85 -0.64
N THR A 49 5.60 11.75 -1.01
CA THR A 49 4.75 11.61 -2.21
C THR A 49 3.98 10.27 -2.24
N THR A 50 4.49 9.27 -2.97
CA THR A 50 3.91 7.92 -3.17
C THR A 50 4.52 6.83 -2.28
N GLU A 51 5.52 7.15 -1.47
CA GLU A 51 6.20 6.22 -0.60
C GLU A 51 6.22 6.68 0.86
N ILE A 52 6.53 5.74 1.74
CA ILE A 52 6.83 6.03 3.14
C ILE A 52 8.23 5.54 3.45
N ARG A 53 8.90 6.30 4.31
CA ARG A 53 10.19 5.96 4.86
C ARG A 53 10.06 5.78 6.36
N LEU A 54 10.52 4.64 6.85
CA LEU A 54 10.53 4.29 8.26
C LEU A 54 11.96 4.11 8.72
N THR A 55 12.36 4.75 9.82
CA THR A 55 13.68 4.55 10.41
C THR A 55 13.55 4.06 11.84
N ASN A 56 14.16 2.92 12.14
CA ASN A 56 14.17 2.38 13.49
C ASN A 56 15.27 3.04 14.33
N THR A 57 14.86 4.00 15.16
CA THR A 57 15.74 4.71 16.09
C THR A 57 15.81 4.04 17.47
N THR A 58 15.12 2.91 17.65
CA THR A 58 15.07 2.17 18.92
C THR A 58 16.24 1.20 19.03
N SER A 59 16.47 0.67 20.23
CA SER A 59 17.47 -0.37 20.49
C SER A 59 16.96 -1.80 20.21
N ARG A 60 15.70 -1.96 19.75
CA ARG A 60 15.09 -3.27 19.44
C ARG A 60 15.05 -3.48 17.94
N ALA A 61 15.46 -4.66 17.49
CA ALA A 61 15.21 -5.12 16.13
C ALA A 61 13.88 -5.88 16.07
N PHE A 62 13.20 -5.80 14.94
CA PHE A 62 11.96 -6.52 14.68
C PHE A 62 12.19 -7.55 13.58
N GLY A 63 11.73 -8.79 13.80
CA GLY A 63 11.69 -9.81 12.76
C GLY A 63 10.49 -9.63 11.82
N PRO A 64 10.07 -10.69 11.10
CA PRO A 64 8.92 -10.65 10.21
C PRO A 64 7.69 -10.08 10.93
N SER A 65 7.14 -9.00 10.37
CA SER A 65 6.12 -8.17 11.03
C SER A 65 5.12 -7.64 10.00
N THR A 66 3.97 -7.14 10.46
CA THR A 66 3.01 -6.46 9.58
C THR A 66 2.94 -4.99 9.90
N LEU A 67 3.16 -4.14 8.91
CA LEU A 67 2.97 -2.70 9.04
C LEU A 67 1.54 -2.33 8.66
N TRP A 68 0.89 -1.56 9.53
CA TRP A 68 -0.47 -1.09 9.38
C TRP A 68 -0.50 0.42 9.20
N LEU A 69 -1.20 0.90 8.18
CA LEU A 69 -1.52 2.30 7.97
C LEU A 69 -2.99 2.55 8.23
N ASN A 70 -3.29 3.58 9.02
CA ASN A 70 -4.65 4.00 9.39
C ASN A 70 -5.50 2.87 9.99
N ARG A 71 -4.87 1.82 10.52
CA ARG A 71 -5.54 0.61 11.02
C ARG A 71 -6.49 -0.02 10.00
N TRP A 72 -6.13 0.06 8.73
CA TRP A 72 -6.97 -0.43 7.63
C TRP A 72 -6.13 -1.12 6.56
N TYR A 73 -5.00 -0.51 6.18
CA TYR A 73 -4.14 -1.04 5.15
C TYR A 73 -2.93 -1.73 5.77
N SER A 74 -2.64 -2.94 5.32
CA SER A 74 -1.54 -3.76 5.79
C SER A 74 -0.47 -3.97 4.71
N ARG A 75 0.75 -4.22 5.17
CA ARG A 75 1.85 -4.71 4.36
C ARG A 75 2.82 -5.53 5.23
N PRO A 76 3.05 -6.81 4.91
CA PRO A 76 4.12 -7.58 5.54
C PRO A 76 5.50 -6.95 5.27
N ILE A 77 6.38 -7.05 6.25
CA ILE A 77 7.80 -6.71 6.14
C ILE A 77 8.64 -7.86 6.69
N ASP A 78 9.80 -8.12 6.09
CA ASP A 78 10.70 -9.20 6.53
C ASP A 78 11.32 -8.91 7.90
N GLY A 79 11.45 -7.63 8.23
CA GLY A 79 12.00 -7.17 9.50
C GLY A 79 12.31 -5.68 9.46
N LEU A 80 12.77 -5.18 10.60
CA LEU A 80 13.27 -3.83 10.74
C LEU A 80 14.35 -3.82 11.84
N GLY A 81 15.61 -3.86 11.41
CA GLY A 81 16.79 -3.82 12.25
C GLY A 81 17.00 -2.48 12.95
N VAL A 82 17.90 -2.46 13.93
CA VAL A 82 18.28 -1.24 14.66
C VAL A 82 19.03 -0.30 13.71
N GLY A 83 18.59 0.96 13.62
CA GLY A 83 19.14 1.96 12.71
C GLY A 83 18.75 1.75 11.23
N GLU A 84 18.03 0.67 10.90
CA GLU A 84 17.62 0.39 9.53
C GLU A 84 16.56 1.39 9.08
N THR A 85 16.63 1.73 7.79
CA THR A 85 15.62 2.54 7.11
C THR A 85 14.98 1.73 6.00
N LEU A 86 13.65 1.61 6.04
CA LEU A 86 12.86 1.00 4.99
C LEU A 86 12.13 2.07 4.18
N THR A 87 12.17 1.94 2.86
CA THR A 87 11.36 2.74 1.93
C THR A 87 10.34 1.84 1.26
N LEU A 88 9.05 2.13 1.48
CA LEU A 88 7.94 1.28 1.07
C LEU A 88 6.97 2.07 0.20
N GLN A 89 6.59 1.51 -0.94
CA GLN A 89 5.61 2.12 -1.83
C GLN A 89 4.21 2.06 -1.19
N LEU A 90 3.50 3.20 -1.12
CA LEU A 90 2.14 3.24 -0.59
C LEU A 90 1.21 2.33 -1.39
N ALA A 91 1.40 2.27 -2.70
CA ALA A 91 0.63 1.38 -3.58
C ALA A 91 0.85 -0.13 -3.33
N SER A 92 1.75 -0.53 -2.40
CA SER A 92 1.92 -1.92 -1.98
C SER A 92 1.11 -2.30 -0.73
N PHE A 93 0.51 -1.33 -0.04
CA PHE A 93 -0.38 -1.57 1.08
C PHE A 93 -1.77 -1.97 0.59
N ARG A 94 -2.40 -2.91 1.30
CA ARG A 94 -3.68 -3.52 0.89
C ARG A 94 -4.65 -3.52 2.06
N ASP A 95 -5.92 -3.25 1.80
CA ASP A 95 -6.97 -3.48 2.79
C ASP A 95 -7.51 -4.92 2.74
N GLU A 96 -8.54 -5.19 3.55
CA GLU A 96 -9.23 -6.49 3.61
C GLU A 96 -9.80 -6.96 2.26
N SER A 97 -10.13 -6.02 1.37
CA SER A 97 -10.66 -6.30 0.03
C SER A 97 -9.56 -6.32 -1.04
N SER A 98 -8.28 -6.33 -0.63
CA SER A 98 -7.11 -6.19 -1.51
C SER A 98 -7.07 -4.86 -2.29
N GLU A 99 -7.80 -3.82 -1.88
CA GLU A 99 -7.68 -2.49 -2.48
C GLU A 99 -6.36 -1.83 -2.08
N ALA A 100 -5.67 -1.22 -3.05
CA ALA A 100 -4.41 -0.55 -2.82
C ALA A 100 -4.59 0.80 -2.10
N PHE A 101 -3.66 1.12 -1.18
CA PHE A 101 -3.63 2.46 -0.58
C PHE A 101 -3.40 3.53 -1.66
N ARG A 102 -4.20 4.59 -1.61
CA ARG A 102 -4.16 5.69 -2.58
C ARG A 102 -3.04 6.68 -2.23
N GLY A 103 -1.83 6.37 -2.68
CA GLY A 103 -0.64 7.20 -2.47
C GLY A 103 -0.61 8.52 -3.25
N GLY A 104 -1.47 8.69 -4.26
CA GLY A 104 -1.43 9.87 -5.15
C GLY A 104 -0.47 9.68 -6.31
N GLY A 105 0.19 10.76 -6.72
CA GLY A 105 1.10 10.81 -7.87
C GLY A 105 0.59 11.72 -8.99
N PHE A 106 1.47 12.05 -9.93
CA PHE A 106 1.19 13.02 -11.01
C PHE A 106 -0.02 12.65 -11.88
N TRP A 107 -0.28 11.35 -12.04
CA TRP A 107 -1.38 10.82 -12.85
C TRP A 107 -2.59 10.34 -12.02
N ALA A 108 -2.63 10.65 -10.72
CA ALA A 108 -3.70 10.18 -9.85
C ALA A 108 -5.01 10.89 -10.17
N THR A 109 -6.04 10.12 -10.50
CA THR A 109 -7.40 10.63 -10.77
C THR A 109 -8.24 10.81 -9.49
N LYS A 110 -7.77 10.25 -8.37
CA LYS A 110 -8.40 10.35 -7.04
C LYS A 110 -7.48 11.09 -6.08
N GLN A 111 -8.07 11.79 -5.11
CA GLN A 111 -7.30 12.47 -4.07
C GLN A 111 -6.45 11.45 -3.27
N PRO A 112 -5.19 11.80 -2.95
CA PRO A 112 -4.34 10.96 -2.11
C PRO A 112 -4.94 10.80 -0.72
N GLN A 113 -4.91 9.58 -0.21
CA GLN A 113 -5.32 9.29 1.16
C GLN A 113 -4.24 9.74 2.14
N ARG A 114 -4.63 10.33 3.27
CA ARG A 114 -3.70 10.78 4.31
C ARG A 114 -3.28 9.62 5.21
N ILE A 115 -2.06 9.68 5.73
CA ILE A 115 -1.58 8.79 6.79
C ILE A 115 -1.81 9.49 8.13
N VAL A 116 -2.72 8.94 8.92
CA VAL A 116 -3.12 9.45 10.24
C VAL A 116 -2.50 8.60 11.35
N SER A 117 -2.34 7.30 11.11
CA SER A 117 -1.64 6.40 12.04
C SER A 117 -0.77 5.40 11.29
N ALA A 118 0.28 4.96 11.97
CA ALA A 118 1.05 3.80 11.58
C ALA A 118 1.25 2.93 12.84
N ASP A 119 0.99 1.63 12.72
CA ASP A 119 1.15 0.65 13.79
C ASP A 119 1.98 -0.52 13.24
N LEU A 120 2.94 -1.05 14.00
CA LEU A 120 3.70 -2.25 13.68
C LEU A 120 3.16 -3.42 14.51
N GLU A 121 2.67 -4.46 13.85
CA GLU A 121 2.30 -5.71 14.48
C GLU A 121 3.50 -6.66 14.47
N SER A 122 4.02 -6.96 15.65
CA SER A 122 5.20 -7.81 15.83
C SER A 122 5.05 -8.64 17.10
N GLU A 123 5.42 -9.92 17.03
CA GLU A 123 5.41 -10.84 18.20
C GLU A 123 4.07 -10.87 18.97
N GLY A 124 2.94 -10.64 18.28
CA GLY A 124 1.61 -10.63 18.89
C GLY A 124 1.25 -9.33 19.63
N GLU A 125 2.01 -8.26 19.42
CA GLU A 125 1.73 -6.92 19.95
C GLU A 125 1.55 -5.91 18.83
N LEU A 126 0.71 -4.89 19.08
CA LEU A 126 0.57 -3.71 18.24
C LEU A 126 1.35 -2.54 18.84
N LEU A 127 2.39 -2.12 18.12
CA LEU A 127 3.32 -1.06 18.50
C LEU A 127 3.00 0.20 17.70
N GLY A 128 2.54 1.26 18.35
CA GLY A 128 2.28 2.53 17.67
C GLY A 128 3.57 3.18 17.16
N LEU A 129 3.56 3.70 15.93
CA LEU A 129 4.70 4.44 15.35
C LEU A 129 4.41 5.94 15.29
N VAL A 130 5.45 6.76 15.20
CA VAL A 130 5.32 8.23 15.15
C VAL A 130 5.26 8.69 13.70
N VAL A 131 4.08 9.16 13.26
CA VAL A 131 3.92 9.75 11.93
C VAL A 131 4.34 11.22 11.96
N ILE A 132 5.44 11.55 11.28
CA ILE A 132 5.99 12.90 11.23
C ILE A 132 5.60 13.53 9.89
N ALA A 133 4.47 14.24 9.90
CA ALA A 133 3.95 15.15 8.87
C ALA A 133 3.92 14.63 7.41
N ASP A 134 2.73 14.71 6.81
CA ASP A 134 2.52 14.51 5.37
C ASP A 134 3.02 15.75 4.61
N ARG A 135 4.26 15.72 4.09
CA ARG A 135 4.74 16.77 3.17
C ARG A 135 4.10 16.52 1.80
N ARG A 136 3.06 17.31 1.50
CA ARG A 136 2.43 17.37 0.17
C ARG A 136 3.25 18.19 -0.82
#